data_AF-A0A812WTS7-F1
#
_entry.id   AF-A0A812WTS7-F1
#
_cell.length_a   1.000
_cell.length_b   1.000
_cell.length_c   1.000
_cell.angle_alpha   90.00
_cell.angle_beta   90.00
_cell.angle_gamma   90.00
#
_symmetry.space_group_name_H-M   'P 1'
#
loop_
_entity.id
_entity.type
_entity.pdbx_description
1 polymer ?
#
loop_
_entity_poly.entity_id
_entity_poly.type
_entity_poly.pdbx_seq_one_letter_code
_entity_poly.pdbx_strand_id
1 'polypeptide(L)'
;EIMRGGWIFASTMMIFILLGSVTMMNMLVGVLVEVIKTVSEIEREQLEVSFVKKIFSDMITKMNLDADGDNRISKEEFDTLLSKPEAAKALLNIGVDVVGLVDYRDVLFGTEGDMELSFAEFMEAILELRGTNSAKVKDIVDLRKFVAQETGAIYELVAVTQQADGSTRSSSRTSVAEAKIQDEC
;
A
#
# COMPACT_ATOMS: atom_id res chain seq x y z
N GLU A 1 50.48 -53.62 19.69
CA GLU A 1 49.51 -52.60 20.14
C GLU A 1 49.77 -51.20 19.57
N ILE A 2 51.03 -50.77 19.40
CA ILE A 2 51.39 -49.44 18.85
C ILE A 2 50.79 -49.19 17.44
N MET A 3 50.79 -50.20 16.55
CA MET A 3 50.14 -50.07 15.24
C MET A 3 48.62 -49.89 15.32
N ARG A 4 47.94 -50.39 16.36
CA ARG A 4 46.49 -50.22 16.52
C ARG A 4 46.13 -48.79 16.97
N GLY A 5 46.99 -48.16 17.78
CA GLY A 5 46.84 -46.76 18.18
C GLY A 5 47.02 -45.77 17.03
N GLY A 6 48.01 -45.99 16.15
CA GLY A 6 48.27 -45.12 15.00
C GLY A 6 47.10 -45.03 14.02
N TRP A 7 46.39 -46.15 13.79
CA TRP A 7 45.23 -46.19 12.91
C TRP A 7 44.05 -45.40 13.49
N ILE A 8 43.86 -45.43 14.82
CA ILE A 8 42.81 -44.67 15.50
C ILE A 8 43.07 -43.16 15.39
N PHE A 9 44.31 -42.71 15.56
CA PHE A 9 44.68 -41.30 15.37
C PHE A 9 44.49 -40.85 13.91
N ALA A 10 44.90 -41.69 12.95
CA ALA A 10 44.69 -41.41 11.53
C ALA A 10 43.20 -41.31 11.17
N SER A 11 42.37 -42.22 11.68
CA SER A 11 40.92 -42.18 11.49
C SER A 11 40.27 -40.95 12.11
N THR A 12 40.66 -40.56 13.32
CA THR A 12 40.14 -39.34 13.99
C THR A 12 40.52 -38.07 13.21
N MET A 13 41.76 -37.96 12.73
CA MET A 13 42.18 -36.84 11.89
C MET A 13 41.41 -36.78 10.56
N MET A 14 41.22 -37.93 9.92
CA MET A 14 40.47 -38.01 8.67
C MET A 14 39.00 -37.59 8.86
N ILE A 15 38.36 -38.05 9.94
CA ILE A 15 36.97 -37.68 10.24
C ILE A 15 36.85 -36.21 10.59
N PHE A 16 37.82 -35.63 11.32
CA PHE A 16 37.83 -34.21 11.63
C PHE A 16 37.94 -33.34 10.38
N ILE A 17 38.82 -33.71 9.43
CA ILE A 17 38.95 -33.01 8.14
C ILE A 17 37.66 -33.11 7.33
N LEU A 18 37.04 -34.29 7.27
CA LEU A 18 35.77 -34.50 6.57
C LEU A 18 34.61 -33.70 7.21
N LEU A 19 34.51 -33.68 8.54
CA LEU A 19 33.49 -32.91 9.24
C LEU A 19 33.69 -31.40 9.02
N GLY A 20 34.94 -30.92 9.02
CA GLY A 20 35.27 -29.54 8.73
C GLY A 20 34.88 -29.12 7.31
N SER A 21 35.19 -29.96 6.30
CA SER A 21 34.86 -29.64 4.92
C SER A 21 33.35 -29.67 4.65
N VAL A 22 32.62 -30.62 5.23
CA VAL A 22 31.15 -30.72 5.10
C VAL A 22 30.45 -29.57 5.81
N THR A 23 30.89 -29.19 7.02
CA THR A 23 30.32 -28.03 7.74
C THR A 23 30.59 -26.72 7.02
N MET A 24 31.81 -26.51 6.50
CA MET A 24 32.13 -25.36 5.65
C MET A 24 31.27 -25.31 4.39
N MET A 25 31.14 -26.43 3.66
CA MET A 25 30.30 -26.50 2.46
C MET A 25 28.84 -26.16 2.78
N ASN A 26 28.29 -26.74 3.83
CA ASN A 26 26.90 -26.54 4.19
C ASN A 26 26.62 -25.10 4.68
N MET A 27 27.59 -24.44 5.32
CA MET A 27 27.48 -23.01 5.69
C MET A 27 27.53 -22.09 4.46
N LEU A 28 28.42 -22.39 3.49
CA LEU A 28 28.50 -21.61 2.25
C LEU A 28 27.25 -21.78 1.38
N VAL A 29 26.73 -23.00 1.25
CA VAL A 29 25.49 -23.26 0.51
C VAL A 29 24.30 -22.55 1.17
N GLY A 30 24.26 -22.48 2.50
CA GLY A 30 23.23 -21.73 3.23
C GLY A 30 23.16 -20.25 2.81
N VAL A 31 24.31 -19.56 2.83
CA VAL A 31 24.39 -18.14 2.44
C VAL A 31 24.07 -17.95 0.95
N LEU A 32 24.53 -18.84 0.07
CA LEU A 32 24.23 -18.75 -1.36
C LEU A 32 22.74 -18.89 -1.67
N VAL A 33 22.06 -19.84 -1.02
CA VAL A 33 20.62 -20.05 -1.23
C VAL A 33 19.81 -18.85 -0.71
N GLU A 34 20.23 -18.23 0.40
CA GLU A 34 19.60 -17.01 0.91
C GLU A 34 19.68 -15.85 -0.09
N VAL A 35 20.85 -15.62 -0.68
CA VAL A 35 21.04 -14.56 -1.69
C VAL A 35 20.26 -14.88 -2.97
N ILE A 36 20.29 -16.11 -3.46
CA ILE A 36 19.53 -16.49 -4.66
C ILE A 36 18.02 -16.32 -4.44
N LYS A 37 17.52 -16.66 -3.25
CA LYS A 37 16.11 -16.46 -2.90
C LYS A 37 15.72 -14.99 -2.92
N THR A 38 16.51 -14.12 -2.29
CA THR A 38 16.22 -12.68 -2.28
C THR A 38 16.32 -12.06 -3.68
N VAL A 39 17.31 -12.45 -4.49
CA VAL A 39 17.41 -12.02 -5.90
C VAL A 39 16.20 -12.51 -6.70
N SER A 40 15.79 -13.76 -6.53
CA SER A 40 14.60 -14.32 -7.19
C SER A 40 13.32 -13.56 -6.82
N GLU A 41 13.16 -13.15 -5.56
CA GLU A 41 12.01 -12.37 -5.12
C GLU A 41 12.00 -10.99 -5.79
N ILE A 42 13.14 -10.30 -5.83
CA ILE A 42 13.29 -8.99 -6.49
C ILE A 42 13.04 -9.10 -8.00
N GLU A 43 13.64 -10.08 -8.67
CA GLU A 43 13.45 -10.28 -10.11
C GLU A 43 12.01 -10.61 -10.45
N ARG A 44 11.36 -11.45 -9.64
CA ARG A 44 9.94 -11.78 -9.83
C ARG A 44 9.06 -10.54 -9.69
N GLU A 45 9.31 -9.72 -8.68
CA GLU A 45 8.58 -8.45 -8.49
C GLU A 45 8.78 -7.51 -9.69
N GLN A 46 10.01 -7.35 -10.18
CA GLN A 46 10.31 -6.53 -11.36
C GLN A 46 9.63 -7.05 -12.63
N LEU A 47 9.64 -8.37 -12.86
CA LEU A 47 8.97 -8.99 -13.99
C LEU A 47 7.47 -8.72 -13.96
N GLU A 48 6.85 -8.89 -12.79
CA GLU A 48 5.43 -8.63 -12.61
C GLU A 48 5.10 -7.15 -12.92
N VAL A 49 5.85 -6.19 -12.38
CA VAL A 49 5.67 -4.75 -12.67
C VAL A 49 5.82 -4.45 -14.16
N SER A 50 6.84 -5.01 -14.82
CA SER A 50 7.08 -4.81 -16.25
C SER A 50 5.96 -5.38 -17.12
N PHE A 51 5.35 -6.48 -16.69
CA PHE A 51 4.23 -7.12 -17.36
C PHE A 51 2.96 -6.26 -17.26
N VAL A 52 2.67 -5.68 -16.09
CA VAL A 52 1.56 -4.73 -15.91
C VAL A 52 1.70 -3.54 -16.85
N LYS A 53 2.88 -2.91 -16.83
CA LYS A 53 3.20 -1.75 -17.68
C LYS A 53 2.97 -2.06 -19.15
N LYS A 54 3.40 -3.24 -19.61
CA LYS A 54 3.22 -3.67 -20.99
C LYS A 54 1.75 -3.86 -21.35
N ILE A 55 0.98 -4.56 -20.52
CA ILE A 55 -0.46 -4.77 -20.78
C ILE A 55 -1.21 -3.44 -20.83
N PHE A 56 -0.93 -2.54 -19.89
CA PHE A 56 -1.55 -1.22 -19.87
C PHE A 56 -1.19 -0.38 -21.08
N SER A 57 0.10 -0.34 -21.45
CA SER A 57 0.55 0.34 -22.66
C SER A 57 -0.14 -0.23 -23.90
N ASP A 58 -0.26 -1.55 -24.01
CA ASP A 58 -0.97 -2.21 -25.11
C ASP A 58 -2.47 -1.86 -25.12
N MET A 59 -3.12 -1.75 -23.96
CA MET A 59 -4.54 -1.41 -23.86
C MET A 59 -4.81 0.05 -24.22
N ILE A 60 -3.98 0.98 -23.77
CA ILE A 60 -4.09 2.41 -24.12
C ILE A 60 -3.96 2.58 -25.63
N THR A 61 -2.96 1.96 -26.26
CA THR A 61 -2.77 2.02 -27.72
C THR A 61 -3.89 1.33 -28.50
N LYS A 62 -4.38 0.17 -28.04
CA LYS A 62 -5.45 -0.56 -28.74
C LYS A 62 -6.81 0.12 -28.65
N MET A 63 -7.09 0.80 -27.55
CA MET A 63 -8.40 1.38 -27.29
C MET A 63 -8.47 2.88 -27.60
N ASN A 64 -7.37 3.52 -28.08
CA ASN A 64 -7.28 4.98 -28.28
C ASN A 64 -7.82 5.74 -27.07
N LEU A 65 -7.42 5.30 -25.87
CA LEU A 65 -7.83 5.96 -24.63
C LEU A 65 -7.17 7.34 -24.52
N ASP A 66 -5.96 7.49 -25.05
CA ASP A 66 -5.21 8.75 -25.18
C ASP A 66 -5.65 9.47 -26.46
N ALA A 67 -6.84 10.09 -26.41
CA ALA A 67 -7.45 10.74 -27.57
C ALA A 67 -6.79 12.09 -27.90
N ASP A 68 -6.13 12.71 -26.93
CA ASP A 68 -5.42 13.98 -27.01
C ASP A 68 -3.90 13.83 -27.16
N GLY A 69 -3.35 12.64 -26.93
CA GLY A 69 -1.93 12.30 -27.14
C GLY A 69 -1.02 12.87 -26.06
N ASP A 70 -1.55 13.20 -24.89
CA ASP A 70 -0.87 13.99 -23.86
C ASP A 70 -0.09 13.11 -22.86
N ASN A 71 -0.22 11.78 -22.97
CA ASN A 71 0.36 10.77 -22.05
C ASN A 71 -0.08 10.94 -20.58
N ARG A 72 -1.21 11.60 -20.35
CA ARG A 72 -1.88 11.71 -19.07
C ARG A 72 -3.16 10.89 -19.09
N ILE A 73 -3.74 10.71 -17.91
CA ILE A 73 -4.99 10.00 -17.71
C ILE A 73 -5.88 10.91 -16.89
N SER A 74 -6.99 11.31 -17.51
CA SER A 74 -8.10 12.04 -16.88
C SER A 74 -9.03 11.07 -16.13
N LYS A 75 -9.91 11.64 -15.31
CA LYS A 75 -10.89 10.87 -14.53
C LYS A 75 -11.85 10.11 -15.45
N GLU A 76 -12.25 10.71 -16.56
CA GLU A 76 -13.17 10.15 -17.54
C GLU A 76 -12.54 8.99 -18.32
N GLU A 77 -11.25 9.11 -18.67
CA GLU A 77 -10.49 8.05 -19.33
C GLU A 77 -10.27 6.86 -18.40
N PHE A 78 -10.03 7.14 -17.11
CA PHE A 78 -9.94 6.10 -16.09
C PHE A 78 -11.25 5.33 -15.91
N ASP A 79 -12.39 6.03 -15.79
CA ASP A 79 -13.71 5.40 -15.71
C ASP A 79 -14.02 4.61 -16.99
N THR A 80 -13.63 5.12 -18.16
CA THR A 80 -13.78 4.43 -19.45
C THR A 80 -12.92 3.18 -19.53
N LEU A 81 -11.69 3.23 -19.03
CA LEU A 81 -10.78 2.09 -18.96
C LEU A 81 -11.35 0.99 -18.06
N LEU A 82 -11.82 1.34 -16.85
CA LEU A 82 -12.41 0.37 -15.92
C LEU A 82 -13.75 -0.19 -16.40
N SER A 83 -14.50 0.57 -17.20
CA SER A 83 -15.73 0.11 -17.83
C SER A 83 -15.49 -0.99 -18.89
N LYS A 84 -14.26 -1.16 -19.37
CA LYS A 84 -13.92 -2.21 -20.35
C LYS A 84 -13.63 -3.53 -19.63
N PRO A 85 -14.37 -4.60 -19.94
CA PRO A 85 -14.19 -5.89 -19.26
C PRO A 85 -12.82 -6.52 -19.55
N GLU A 86 -12.17 -6.18 -20.66
CA GLU A 86 -10.82 -6.63 -20.98
C GLU A 86 -9.77 -6.03 -20.03
N ALA A 87 -9.88 -4.73 -19.73
CA ALA A 87 -8.99 -4.04 -18.80
C ALA A 87 -9.22 -4.45 -17.35
N ALA A 88 -10.49 -4.57 -16.92
CA ALA A 88 -10.83 -5.07 -15.60
C ALA A 88 -10.33 -6.51 -15.37
N LYS A 89 -10.46 -7.40 -16.38
CA LYS A 89 -9.91 -8.77 -16.30
C LYS A 89 -8.38 -8.78 -16.26
N ALA A 90 -7.74 -7.92 -17.02
CA ALA A 90 -6.28 -7.79 -17.00
C ALA A 90 -5.77 -7.37 -15.61
N LEU A 91 -6.40 -6.34 -15.01
CA LEU A 91 -6.11 -5.89 -13.65
C LEU A 91 -6.32 -6.97 -12.59
N LEU A 92 -7.43 -7.71 -12.70
CA LEU A 92 -7.74 -8.81 -11.78
C LEU A 92 -6.70 -9.94 -11.86
N ASN A 93 -6.26 -10.31 -13.08
CA ASN A 93 -5.23 -11.35 -13.27
C ASN A 93 -3.88 -10.98 -12.65
N ILE A 94 -3.62 -9.70 -12.46
CA ILE A 94 -2.39 -9.16 -11.88
C ILE A 94 -2.48 -9.06 -10.35
N GLY A 95 -3.69 -9.18 -9.79
CA GLY A 95 -3.96 -9.06 -8.35
C GLY A 95 -4.18 -7.62 -7.90
N VAL A 96 -4.60 -6.73 -8.80
CA VAL A 96 -5.10 -5.40 -8.43
C VAL A 96 -6.58 -5.51 -8.09
N ASP A 97 -6.98 -4.95 -6.96
CA ASP A 97 -8.39 -4.88 -6.57
C ASP A 97 -9.11 -3.77 -7.37
N VAL A 98 -9.89 -4.18 -8.37
CA VAL A 98 -10.66 -3.25 -9.21
C VAL A 98 -11.72 -2.50 -8.40
N VAL A 99 -12.27 -3.11 -7.34
CA VAL A 99 -13.29 -2.46 -6.50
C VAL A 99 -12.65 -1.35 -5.67
N GLY A 100 -11.57 -1.65 -4.96
CA GLY A 100 -10.79 -0.65 -4.22
C GLY A 100 -10.23 0.45 -5.12
N LEU A 101 -9.89 0.13 -6.38
CA LEU A 101 -9.40 1.11 -7.36
C LEU A 101 -10.48 2.14 -7.76
N VAL A 102 -11.78 1.77 -7.75
CA VAL A 102 -12.89 2.72 -7.97
C VAL A 102 -13.06 3.65 -6.78
N ASP A 103 -12.96 3.13 -5.55
CA ASP A 103 -13.04 3.94 -4.33
C ASP A 103 -11.84 4.89 -4.21
N TYR A 104 -10.67 4.45 -4.68
CA TYR A 104 -9.44 5.24 -4.68
C TYR A 104 -9.40 6.32 -5.78
N ARG A 105 -10.35 6.31 -6.73
CA ARG A 105 -10.38 7.30 -7.81
C ARG A 105 -10.47 8.73 -7.28
N ASP A 106 -11.29 8.95 -6.25
CA ASP A 106 -11.55 10.30 -5.73
C ASP A 106 -10.36 10.78 -4.87
N VAL A 107 -9.54 9.85 -4.38
CA VAL A 107 -8.25 10.15 -3.73
C VAL A 107 -7.18 10.50 -4.77
N LEU A 108 -7.15 9.80 -5.91
CA LEU A 108 -6.18 10.01 -6.98
C LEU A 108 -6.38 11.32 -7.75
N PHE A 109 -7.62 11.61 -8.13
CA PHE A 109 -7.96 12.76 -8.99
C PHE A 109 -8.53 13.96 -8.22
N GLY A 110 -8.71 13.81 -6.90
CA GLY A 110 -9.35 14.81 -6.05
C GLY A 110 -10.85 14.96 -6.34
N THR A 111 -11.54 15.68 -5.45
CA THR A 111 -13.00 15.86 -5.50
C THR A 111 -13.46 16.69 -6.70
N GLU A 112 -12.60 17.57 -7.23
CA GLU A 112 -12.94 18.49 -8.33
C GLU A 112 -12.54 17.96 -9.72
N GLY A 113 -11.76 16.88 -9.82
CA GLY A 113 -11.43 16.26 -11.12
C GLY A 113 -10.43 17.03 -12.00
N ASP A 114 -9.87 18.14 -11.51
CA ASP A 114 -8.91 18.98 -12.25
C ASP A 114 -7.47 18.44 -12.27
N MET A 115 -7.19 17.33 -11.58
CA MET A 115 -5.86 16.70 -11.61
C MET A 115 -5.82 15.63 -12.68
N GLU A 116 -4.84 15.73 -13.58
CA GLU A 116 -4.50 14.69 -14.55
C GLU A 116 -3.20 14.01 -14.11
N LEU A 117 -3.23 12.67 -14.01
CA LEU A 117 -2.05 11.89 -13.64
C LEU A 117 -1.27 11.53 -14.88
N SER A 118 0.05 11.70 -14.84
CA SER A 118 0.89 11.12 -15.89
C SER A 118 0.78 9.60 -15.87
N PHE A 119 1.02 8.95 -17.01
CA PHE A 119 1.03 7.49 -17.09
C PHE A 119 1.96 6.83 -16.06
N ALA A 120 3.08 7.50 -15.71
CA ALA A 120 4.00 7.02 -14.70
C ALA A 120 3.40 7.02 -13.28
N GLU A 121 2.79 8.14 -12.88
CA GLU A 121 2.14 8.30 -11.57
C GLU A 121 0.93 7.38 -11.43
N PHE A 122 0.15 7.26 -12.50
CA PHE A 122 -0.98 6.35 -12.56
C PHE A 122 -0.57 4.89 -12.38
N MET A 123 0.50 4.49 -13.08
CA MET A 123 1.04 3.13 -12.96
C MET A 123 1.57 2.86 -11.55
N GLU A 124 2.24 3.84 -10.94
CA GLU A 124 2.70 3.73 -9.55
C GLU A 124 1.53 3.53 -8.58
N ALA A 125 0.47 4.32 -8.71
CA ALA A 125 -0.75 4.18 -7.91
C ALA A 125 -1.43 2.80 -8.06
N ILE A 126 -1.51 2.26 -9.28
CA ILE A 126 -2.08 0.93 -9.51
C ILE A 126 -1.22 -0.17 -8.88
N LEU A 127 0.10 -0.04 -8.94
CA LEU A 127 1.02 -0.98 -8.32
C LEU A 127 0.96 -0.91 -6.79
N GLU A 128 0.72 0.27 -6.22
CA GLU A 128 0.50 0.44 -4.78
C GLU A 128 -0.75 -0.28 -4.29
N LEU A 129 -1.84 -0.25 -5.07
CA LEU A 129 -3.11 -0.92 -4.78
C LEU A 129 -3.11 -2.44 -5.04
N ARG A 130 -1.99 -3.00 -5.51
CA ARG A 130 -1.86 -4.44 -5.72
C ARG A 130 -1.87 -5.15 -4.37
N GLY A 131 -2.75 -6.14 -4.20
CA GLY A 131 -2.92 -6.86 -2.93
C GLY A 131 -1.68 -7.65 -2.46
N THR A 132 -0.69 -7.86 -3.35
CA THR A 132 0.60 -8.48 -3.01
C THR A 132 1.66 -7.46 -2.58
N ASN A 133 1.36 -6.17 -2.56
CA ASN A 133 2.28 -5.15 -2.07
C ASN A 133 2.41 -5.29 -0.55
N SER A 134 3.59 -5.69 -0.08
CA SER A 134 3.84 -5.86 1.35
C SER A 134 3.92 -4.48 2.01
N ALA A 135 2.99 -4.21 2.93
CA ALA A 135 2.97 -2.96 3.69
C ALA A 135 4.34 -2.67 4.32
N LYS A 136 4.92 -1.51 4.00
CA LYS A 136 6.19 -1.03 4.51
C LYS A 136 5.95 -0.18 5.75
N VAL A 137 7.03 0.06 6.51
CA VAL A 137 7.00 0.97 7.67
C VAL A 137 6.55 2.38 7.26
N LYS A 138 6.85 2.80 6.02
CA LYS A 138 6.37 4.06 5.45
C LYS A 138 4.84 4.15 5.50
N ASP A 139 4.14 3.12 5.05
CA ASP A 139 2.68 3.07 4.99
C ASP A 139 2.05 3.18 6.39
N ILE A 140 2.67 2.54 7.39
CA ILE A 140 2.24 2.64 8.80
C ILE A 140 2.46 4.07 9.34
N VAL A 141 3.59 4.69 9.00
CA VAL A 141 3.88 6.07 9.42
C VAL A 141 2.92 7.04 8.77
N ASP A 142 2.57 6.84 7.51
CA ASP A 142 1.65 7.71 6.76
C ASP A 142 0.21 7.53 7.25
N LEU A 143 -0.23 6.30 7.52
CA LEU A 143 -1.50 6.04 8.21
C LEU A 143 -1.56 6.74 9.57
N ARG A 144 -0.49 6.68 10.37
CA ARG A 144 -0.44 7.35 11.67
C ARG A 144 -0.57 8.87 11.53
N LYS A 145 0.10 9.48 10.54
CA LYS A 145 -0.03 10.92 10.27
C LYS A 145 -1.47 11.28 9.88
N PHE A 146 -2.06 10.50 8.97
CA PHE A 146 -3.44 10.66 8.54
C PHE A 146 -4.41 10.62 9.73
N VAL A 147 -4.32 9.58 10.57
CA VAL A 147 -5.17 9.46 11.77
C VAL A 147 -4.93 10.62 12.75
N ALA A 148 -3.69 11.04 12.96
CA ALA A 148 -3.38 12.16 13.85
C ALA A 148 -3.96 13.50 13.34
N GLN A 149 -3.94 13.72 12.03
CA GLN A 149 -4.50 14.91 11.40
C GLN A 149 -6.02 14.93 11.49
N GLU A 150 -6.69 13.84 11.13
CA GLU A 150 -8.15 13.72 11.21
C GLU A 150 -8.65 13.82 12.66
N THR A 151 -7.99 13.15 13.60
CA THR A 151 -8.35 13.27 15.02
C THR A 151 -8.15 14.68 15.54
N GLY A 152 -7.10 15.38 15.13
CA GLY A 152 -6.88 16.80 15.45
C GLY A 152 -8.01 17.71 14.96
N ALA A 153 -8.43 17.55 13.70
CA ALA A 153 -9.54 18.31 13.12
C ALA A 153 -10.87 18.04 13.85
N ILE A 154 -11.13 16.77 14.23
CA ILE A 154 -12.30 16.39 15.01
C ILE A 154 -12.27 17.05 16.40
N TYR A 155 -11.12 17.08 17.09
CA TYR A 155 -11.00 17.74 18.40
C TYR A 155 -11.31 19.24 18.32
N GLU A 156 -10.87 19.92 17.26
CA GLU A 156 -11.14 21.35 17.06
C GLU A 156 -12.64 21.62 16.82
N LEU A 157 -13.30 20.80 15.98
CA LEU A 157 -14.75 20.87 15.75
C LEU A 157 -15.57 20.59 17.02
N VAL A 158 -15.17 19.61 17.83
CA VAL A 158 -15.83 19.28 19.10
C VAL A 158 -15.65 20.43 20.11
N ALA A 159 -14.48 21.07 20.15
CA ALA A 159 -14.22 22.22 21.02
C ALA A 159 -15.12 23.42 20.68
N VAL A 160 -15.33 23.70 19.39
CA VAL A 160 -16.24 24.77 18.92
C VAL A 160 -17.70 24.46 19.27
N THR A 161 -18.12 23.20 19.13
CA THR A 161 -19.50 22.78 19.43
C THR A 161 -19.84 22.86 20.91
N GLN A 162 -18.88 22.56 21.81
CA GLN A 162 -19.07 22.73 23.26
C GLN A 162 -19.24 24.21 23.67
N GLN A 163 -18.59 25.14 22.97
CA GLN A 163 -18.74 26.58 23.24
C GLN A 163 -20.10 27.10 22.78
N ALA A 164 -20.64 26.57 21.67
CA ALA A 164 -21.97 26.92 21.19
C ALA A 164 -23.08 26.44 22.14
N ASP A 165 -22.98 25.21 22.66
CA ASP A 165 -23.98 24.63 23.59
C ASP A 165 -23.98 25.31 24.98
N GLY A 166 -22.85 25.89 25.39
CA GLY A 166 -22.75 26.72 26.60
C GLY A 166 -23.50 28.05 26.53
N SER A 167 -23.63 28.64 25.32
CA SER A 167 -24.30 29.94 25.12
C SER A 167 -25.82 29.78 25.03
N THR A 168 -26.32 28.73 24.36
CA THR A 168 -27.76 28.49 24.18
C THR A 168 -28.48 28.16 25.48
N ARG A 169 -27.80 27.50 26.43
CA ARG A 169 -28.35 27.16 27.75
C ARG A 169 -28.55 28.37 28.68
N SER A 170 -27.86 29.49 28.42
CA SER A 170 -28.07 30.74 29.18
C SER A 170 -29.28 31.54 28.66
N SER A 171 -29.51 31.59 27.34
CA SER A 171 -30.67 32.29 26.76
C SER A 171 -32.01 31.61 27.06
N SER A 172 -32.05 30.27 27.18
CA SER A 172 -33.30 29.55 27.53
C SER A 172 -33.70 29.66 29.00
N ARG A 173 -32.81 30.11 29.91
CA ARG A 173 -33.17 30.36 31.32
C ARG A 173 -33.74 31.77 31.52
N THR A 174 -33.30 32.75 30.74
CA THR A 174 -33.82 34.13 30.85
C THR A 174 -35.23 34.25 30.27
N SER A 175 -35.53 33.60 29.13
CA SER A 175 -36.87 33.65 28.52
C SER A 175 -37.95 32.90 29.32
N VAL A 176 -37.60 31.81 30.02
CA VAL A 176 -38.53 31.09 30.90
C VAL A 176 -38.75 31.83 32.23
N ALA A 177 -37.77 32.62 32.69
CA ALA A 177 -37.94 33.46 33.88
C ALA A 177 -38.82 34.69 33.60
N GLU A 178 -38.74 35.29 32.41
CA GLU A 178 -39.62 36.41 32.02
C GLU A 178 -41.06 35.96 31.74
N ALA A 179 -41.28 34.78 31.18
CA ALA A 179 -42.63 34.25 30.94
C ALA A 179 -43.37 33.86 32.24
N LYS A 180 -42.67 33.67 33.37
CA LYS A 180 -43.28 33.24 34.63
C LYS A 180 -43.70 34.40 35.55
N ILE A 181 -43.29 35.63 35.24
CA ILE A 181 -43.66 36.83 36.03
C ILE A 181 -45.01 37.41 35.57
N GLN A 182 -45.53 37.01 34.41
CA GLN A 182 -46.76 37.55 33.85
C GLN A 182 -48.04 36.75 34.20
N ASP A 183 -47.90 35.65 34.95
CA ASP A 183 -49.01 34.83 35.45
C ASP A 183 -49.28 35.01 36.98
N GLU A 184 -48.54 35.91 37.65
CA GLU A 184 -48.70 36.22 39.09
C GLU A 184 -49.15 37.67 39.38
N CYS A 185 -49.58 38.43 38.36
CA CYS A 185 -50.23 39.74 38.47
C CYS A 185 -51.57 39.73 37.73
#